data_AF-A0A7C6E887-F1
#
_entry.id   AF-A0A7C6E887-F1
#
_cell.length_a   1.000
_cell.length_b   1.000
_cell.length_c   1.000
_cell.angle_alpha   90.00
_cell.angle_beta   90.00
_cell.angle_gamma   90.00
#
_symmetry.space_group_name_H-M   'P 1'
#
loop_
_entity.id
_entity.type
_entity.pdbx_description
1 polymer ?
#
loop_
_entity_poly.entity_id
_entity_poly.type
_entity_poly.pdbx_seq_one_letter_code
_entity_poly.pdbx_strand_id
1 'polypeptide(L)' 'MQIALSRGFPYIQDNVYNAVGWGCPVGISLIGKKALIVGFGGIGRAIAQRLKPFGVHIFAIKRNFV' A
#
# COMPACT_ATOMS: atom_id res chain seq x y z
N MET A 1 -3.69 7.14 -3.68
CA MET A 1 -3.90 5.85 -4.36
C MET A 1 -3.43 4.61 -3.56
N GLN A 2 -2.55 4.75 -2.56
CA GLN A 2 -2.03 3.60 -1.79
C GLN A 2 -3.10 2.89 -0.94
N ILE A 3 -3.96 3.64 -0.25
CA ILE A 3 -5.06 3.08 0.57
C ILE A 3 -6.04 2.27 -0.30
N ALA A 4 -6.35 2.74 -1.51
CA ALA A 4 -7.26 2.04 -2.42
C ALA A 4 -6.69 0.69 -2.88
N LEU A 5 -5.39 0.63 -3.23
CA LEU A 5 -4.75 -0.63 -3.62
C LEU A 5 -4.59 -1.60 -2.44
N SER A 6 -4.22 -1.11 -1.25
CA SER A 6 -4.13 -1.96 -0.05
C SER A 6 -5.48 -2.55 0.38
N ARG A 7 -6.60 -1.89 0.06
CA ARG A 7 -7.95 -2.43 0.30
C ARG A 7 -8.45 -3.37 -0.79
N GLY A 8 -7.68 -3.62 -1.85
CA GLY A 8 -8.15 -4.41 -2.98
C GLY A 8 -9.26 -3.72 -3.76
N PHE A 9 -9.25 -2.39 -3.87
CA PHE A 9 -10.31 -1.62 -4.55
C PHE A 9 -10.65 -2.09 -5.99
N PRO A 10 -9.69 -2.49 -6.85
CA PRO A 10 -10.03 -3.05 -8.16
C PRO A 10 -10.83 -4.35 -8.04
N TYR A 11 -10.55 -5.16 -7.02
CA TYR A 11 -11.22 -6.42 -6.73
C TYR A 11 -12.59 -6.21 -6.06
N ILE A 12 -12.74 -5.15 -5.26
CA ILE A 12 -14.05 -4.72 -4.72
C ILE A 12 -14.95 -4.26 -5.87
N GLN A 13 -14.43 -3.48 -6.81
CA GLN A 13 -15.21 -3.01 -7.95
C GLN A 13 -15.67 -4.17 -8.85
N ASP A 14 -14.82 -5.16 -9.08
CA ASP A 14 -15.17 -6.39 -9.81
C ASP A 14 -16.19 -7.26 -9.04
N ASN A 15 -16.02 -7.44 -7.72
CA ASN A 15 -16.95 -8.22 -6.89
C ASN A 15 -18.32 -7.55 -6.71
N VAL A 16 -18.38 -6.22 -6.66
CA VAL A 16 -19.64 -5.46 -6.65
C VAL A 16 -20.35 -5.59 -7.99
N TYR A 17 -19.60 -5.58 -9.10
CA TYR A 17 -20.16 -5.76 -10.45
C TYR A 17 -20.63 -7.19 -10.71
N ASN A 18 -19.91 -8.20 -10.20
CA ASN A 18 -20.22 -9.63 -10.34
C ASN A 18 -21.12 -10.20 -9.22
N ALA A 19 -21.66 -9.34 -8.34
CA ALA A 19 -22.60 -9.70 -7.26
C ALA A 19 -22.15 -10.84 -6.34
N VAL A 20 -20.85 -10.95 -6.05
CA VAL A 20 -20.25 -12.07 -5.28
C VAL A 20 -20.51 -11.96 -3.76
N GLY A 21 -21.22 -10.90 -3.31
CA GLY A 21 -21.62 -10.67 -1.93
C GLY A 21 -20.94 -9.47 -1.27
N TRP A 22 -21.69 -8.78 -0.41
CA TRP A 22 -21.22 -7.59 0.31
C TRP A 22 -20.20 -7.98 1.39
N GLY A 23 -18.99 -7.42 1.32
CA GLY A 23 -17.93 -7.64 2.32
C GLY A 23 -16.68 -8.38 1.83
N CYS A 24 -16.61 -8.75 0.55
CA CYS A 24 -15.44 -9.38 -0.06
C CYS A 24 -14.62 -8.38 -0.91
N PRO A 25 -13.30 -8.25 -0.69
CA PRO A 25 -12.48 -9.01 0.25
C PRO A 25 -12.55 -8.44 1.67
N VAL A 26 -12.44 -9.32 2.67
CA VAL A 26 -12.17 -8.95 4.05
C VAL A 26 -10.95 -8.02 4.09
N GLY A 27 -11.12 -6.84 4.70
CA GLY A 27 -10.13 -5.76 4.67
C GLY A 27 -8.72 -6.26 4.98
N ILE A 28 -7.83 -6.16 3.99
CA ILE A 28 -6.46 -6.65 4.11
C ILE A 28 -5.70 -5.69 5.02
N SER A 29 -5.25 -6.16 6.19
CA SER A 29 -4.49 -5.32 7.11
C SER A 29 -3.11 -4.97 6.53
N LEU A 30 -2.69 -3.71 6.72
CA LEU A 30 -1.34 -3.25 6.39
C LEU A 30 -0.31 -3.64 7.48
N ILE A 31 -0.76 -4.02 8.68
CA ILE A 31 0.14 -4.36 9.79
C ILE A 31 0.96 -5.60 9.41
N GLY A 32 2.29 -5.49 9.51
CA GLY A 32 3.24 -6.56 9.20
C GLY A 32 3.53 -6.75 7.70
N LYS A 33 2.92 -5.97 6.81
CA LYS A 33 3.20 -6.04 5.36
C LYS A 33 4.49 -5.28 5.01
N LYS A 34 5.17 -5.73 3.95
CA LYS A 34 6.40 -5.09 3.45
C LYS A 34 6.05 -4.04 2.39
N ALA A 35 6.54 -2.82 2.55
CA ALA A 35 6.37 -1.73 1.59
C ALA A 35 7.76 -1.29 1.07
N LEU A 36 7.97 -1.37 -0.26
CA LEU A 36 9.20 -0.93 -0.91
C LEU A 36 9.00 0.47 -1.52
N ILE A 37 9.84 1.42 -1.13
CA ILE A 37 9.89 2.79 -1.66
C ILE A 37 11.07 2.88 -2.64
N VAL A 38 10.76 3.05 -3.92
CA VAL A 38 11.77 3.27 -4.97
C VAL A 38 11.98 4.77 -5.15
N GLY A 39 13.17 5.27 -4.81
CA GLY A 39 13.52 6.70 -4.83
C GLY A 39 13.44 7.37 -3.47
N PHE A 40 14.42 7.13 -2.58
CA PHE A 40 14.49 7.76 -1.25
C PHE A 40 15.03 9.21 -1.28
N GLY A 41 14.37 10.08 -2.05
CA GLY A 41 14.56 11.53 -2.03
C GLY A 41 13.72 12.22 -0.95
N GLY A 42 13.42 13.52 -1.13
CA GLY A 42 12.56 14.27 -0.20
C GLY A 42 11.15 13.68 -0.07
N ILE A 43 10.54 13.30 -1.21
CA ILE A 43 9.21 12.69 -1.25
C ILE A 43 9.23 11.28 -0.64
N GLY A 44 10.23 10.46 -0.96
CA GLY A 44 10.36 9.11 -0.41
C GLY A 44 10.48 9.08 1.12
N ARG A 45 11.18 10.06 1.70
CA ARG A 45 11.25 10.25 3.16
C ARG A 45 9.90 10.63 3.76
N ALA A 46 9.21 11.58 3.13
CA ALA A 46 7.90 12.04 3.57
C ALA A 46 6.82 10.94 3.51
N ILE A 47 6.93 10.05 2.52
CA ILE A 47 6.08 8.86 2.38
C ILE A 47 6.43 7.84 3.47
N ALA A 48 7.71 7.54 3.69
CA ALA A 48 8.14 6.62 4.74
C ALA A 48 7.64 7.03 6.14
N GLN A 49 7.69 8.33 6.47
CA GLN A 49 7.16 8.85 7.73
C GLN A 49 5.66 8.62 7.90
N ARG A 50 4.88 8.79 6.82
CA ARG A 50 3.43 8.55 6.83
C ARG A 50 3.10 7.07 6.90
N LEU A 51 3.95 6.19 6.36
CA LEU A 51 3.77 4.73 6.43
C LEU A 51 4.14 4.13 7.79
N LYS A 52 5.01 4.79 8.57
CA LYS A 52 5.46 4.31 9.88
C LYS A 52 4.32 3.94 10.86
N PRO A 53 3.25 4.75 11.04
CA PRO A 53 2.12 4.39 11.92
C PRO A 53 1.27 3.23 11.41
N PHE A 54 1.37 2.82 10.14
CA PHE A 54 0.60 1.70 9.59
C PHE A 54 1.19 0.32 9.94
N GLY A 55 2.29 0.26 10.71
CA GLY A 55 2.88 -1.00 11.16
C GLY A 55 3.50 -1.85 10.04
N VAL A 56 3.83 -1.22 8.91
CA VAL A 56 4.48 -1.87 7.77
C VAL A 56 6.00 -1.93 7.93
N HIS A 57 6.63 -2.95 7.36
CA HIS A 57 8.08 -3.02 7.19
C HIS A 57 8.49 -2.22 5.95
N ILE A 58 9.13 -1.07 6.16
CA ILE A 58 9.50 -0.16 5.07
C ILE A 58 10.92 -0.48 4.59
N PHE A 59 11.05 -0.76 3.31
CA PHE A 59 12.33 -0.85 2.59
C PHE A 59 12.42 0.33 1.63
N ALA A 60 13.60 0.92 1.47
CA ALA A 60 13.79 2.03 0.55
C ALA A 60 15.05 1.84 -0.28
N ILE A 61 14.95 2.08 -1.59
CA ILE A 61 16.09 2.09 -2.50
C ILE A 61 16.29 3.50 -3.05
N LYS A 62 17.54 3.97 -3.04
CA LYS A 62 17.94 5.24 -3.65
C LYS A 62 18.99 4.94 -4.70
N ARG A 63 18.80 5.45 -5.92
CA ARG A 63 19.85 5.42 -6.92
C ARG A 63 20.92 6.45 -6.53
N ASN A 64 22.12 5.98 -6.25
CA ASN A 64 23.29 6.83 -6.05
C ASN A 64 23.99 6.93 -7.41
N PHE A 65 23.92 8.09 -8.06
CA PHE A 65 24.80 8.38 -9.19
C PHE A 65 26.10 8.88 -8.58
N VAL A 66 27.06 7.97 -8.44
CA VAL A 66 28.47 8.32 -8.23
C VAL A 66 28.99 8.93 -9.53
#